data_AF-A0A1F9S5E4-F1
#
_entry.id   AF-A0A1F9S5E4-F1
#
_cell.length_a   1.000
_cell.length_b   1.000
_cell.length_c   1.000
_cell.angle_alpha   90.00
_cell.angle_beta   90.00
_cell.angle_gamma   90.00
#
_symmetry.space_group_name_H-M   'P 1'
#
loop_
_entity.id
_entity.type
_entity.pdbx_description
1 polymer ?
#
loop_
_entity_poly.entity_id
_entity_poly.type
_entity_poly.pdbx_seq_one_letter_code
_entity_poly.pdbx_strand_id
1 'polypeptide(L)'
;DVPVLILTMHDEEQYVIRAIEAGAMGYVTKQAAPEQLVAAVKKIHAGGRYLTEKASEALALRVLRGSKTQTLTESLSMRELQVLRKLALGATNREIAVSYNISVKTVDTYRSRILKKLNLRNNAELSRYAIQNKLVEL
;
A
#
# COMPACT_ATOMS: atom_id res chain seq x y z
N ASP A 1 17.39 -3.37 -19.74
CA ASP A 1 16.15 -3.05 -19.00
C ASP A 1 15.95 -1.55 -18.86
N VAL A 2 14.69 -1.11 -18.83
CA VAL A 2 14.32 0.28 -18.57
C VAL A 2 14.09 0.45 -17.07
N PRO A 3 14.80 1.37 -16.39
CA PRO A 3 14.57 1.62 -14.98
C PRO A 3 13.17 2.22 -14.73
N VAL A 4 12.47 1.71 -13.71
CA VAL A 4 11.12 2.17 -13.34
C VAL A 4 11.14 2.94 -12.02
N LEU A 5 10.59 4.15 -12.03
CA LEU A 5 10.35 4.98 -10.85
C LEU A 5 8.84 5.12 -10.61
N ILE A 6 8.37 4.78 -9.42
CA ILE A 6 6.96 4.97 -9.05
C ILE A 6 6.75 6.36 -8.46
N LEU A 7 5.76 7.08 -9.01
CA LEU A 7 5.29 8.37 -8.51
C LEU A 7 3.82 8.27 -8.08
N THR A 8 3.52 8.46 -6.81
CA THR A 8 2.17 8.19 -6.27
C THR A 8 1.74 9.17 -5.18
N MET A 9 0.45 9.43 -5.02
CA MET A 9 -0.08 10.23 -3.89
C MET A 9 -0.05 9.50 -2.55
N HIS A 10 0.18 8.19 -2.59
CA HIS A 10 0.20 7.30 -1.45
C HIS A 10 1.61 7.31 -0.84
N ASP A 11 1.72 7.54 0.47
CA ASP A 11 2.99 7.49 1.21
C ASP A 11 3.16 6.18 2.00
N GLU A 12 2.19 5.27 1.86
CA GLU A 12 2.07 4.18 2.82
C GLU A 12 3.05 3.04 2.52
N GLU A 13 3.79 2.63 3.56
CA GLU A 13 4.95 1.72 3.47
C GLU A 13 4.69 0.42 2.69
N GLN A 14 3.49 -0.15 2.83
CA GLN A 14 3.11 -1.40 2.16
C GLN A 14 3.09 -1.27 0.63
N TYR A 15 2.79 -0.08 0.10
CA TYR A 15 2.85 0.16 -1.34
C TYR A 15 4.29 0.29 -1.83
N VAL A 16 5.16 0.89 -1.02
CA VAL A 16 6.58 1.02 -1.36
C VAL A 16 7.24 -0.36 -1.43
N ILE A 17 7.08 -1.18 -0.40
CA ILE A 17 7.68 -2.52 -0.34
C ILE A 17 7.25 -3.35 -1.55
N ARG A 18 5.95 -3.41 -1.83
CA ARG A 18 5.40 -4.17 -2.96
C ARG A 18 5.88 -3.67 -4.32
N ALA A 19 6.03 -2.35 -4.48
CA ALA A 19 6.59 -1.77 -5.69
C ALA A 19 8.04 -2.21 -5.93
N ILE A 20 8.85 -2.23 -4.88
CA ILE A 20 10.25 -2.64 -4.95
C ILE A 20 10.37 -4.15 -5.17
N GLU A 21 9.55 -4.97 -4.52
CA GLU A 21 9.47 -6.42 -4.77
C GLU A 21 9.07 -6.73 -6.23
N ALA A 22 8.24 -5.88 -6.84
CA ALA A 22 7.88 -5.97 -8.25
C ALA A 22 8.96 -5.45 -9.23
N GLY A 23 10.13 -5.02 -8.72
CA GLY A 23 11.28 -4.60 -9.53
C GLY A 23 11.41 -3.10 -9.75
N ALA A 24 10.63 -2.25 -9.07
CA ALA A 24 10.84 -0.80 -9.15
C ALA A 24 12.20 -0.40 -8.58
N MET A 25 12.88 0.54 -9.25
CA MET A 25 14.19 1.06 -8.84
C MET A 25 14.08 2.33 -7.97
N GLY A 26 12.88 2.89 -7.82
CA GLY A 26 12.61 3.88 -6.81
C GLY A 26 11.14 4.21 -6.60
N TYR A 27 10.90 4.97 -5.54
CA TYR A 27 9.58 5.39 -5.10
C TYR A 27 9.62 6.84 -4.63
N VAL A 28 8.73 7.66 -5.16
CA VAL A 28 8.59 9.09 -4.82
C VAL A 28 7.10 9.39 -4.61
N THR A 29 6.78 10.16 -3.58
CA THR A 29 5.40 10.63 -3.38
C THR A 29 5.13 11.86 -4.24
N LYS A 30 3.90 12.07 -4.71
CA LYS A 30 3.52 13.27 -5.48
C LYS A 30 3.57 14.56 -4.66
N GLN A 31 3.67 14.45 -3.34
CA GLN A 31 3.88 15.57 -2.42
C GLN A 31 5.37 15.91 -2.26
N ALA A 32 6.28 15.07 -2.76
CA ALA A 32 7.71 15.34 -2.71
C ALA A 32 8.06 16.59 -3.50
N ALA A 33 9.09 17.31 -3.04
CA ALA A 33 9.59 18.48 -3.71
C ALA A 33 10.09 18.12 -5.13
N PRO A 34 9.89 18.97 -6.15
CA PRO A 34 10.34 18.71 -7.52
C PRO A 34 11.83 18.34 -7.63
N GLU A 35 12.70 18.91 -6.77
CA GLU A 35 14.12 18.58 -6.77
C GLU A 35 14.38 17.13 -6.37
N GLN A 36 13.55 16.55 -5.49
CA GLN A 36 13.66 15.15 -5.09
C GLN A 36 13.34 14.21 -6.26
N LEU A 37 12.36 14.56 -7.08
CA LEU A 37 12.03 13.80 -8.29
C LEU A 37 13.20 13.81 -9.28
N VAL A 38 13.78 14.99 -9.53
CA VAL A 38 14.94 15.12 -10.43
C VAL A 38 16.14 14.33 -9.89
N ALA A 39 16.41 14.40 -8.59
CA ALA A 39 17.46 13.63 -7.94
C ALA A 39 17.22 12.11 -8.07
N ALA A 40 15.97 11.67 -7.90
CA ALA A 40 15.59 10.27 -8.05
C ALA A 40 15.85 9.75 -9.46
N VAL A 41 15.42 10.50 -10.48
CA VAL A 41 15.64 10.13 -11.89
C VAL A 41 17.12 10.02 -12.21
N LYS A 42 17.94 11.02 -11.81
CA LYS A 42 19.39 11.01 -12.04
C LYS A 42 20.07 9.82 -11.37
N LYS A 43 19.72 9.53 -10.11
CA LYS A 43 20.30 8.42 -9.35
C LYS A 43 19.96 7.06 -9.98
N ILE A 44 18.72 6.89 -10.41
CA ILE A 44 18.25 5.66 -11.04
C ILE A 44 18.91 5.45 -12.41
N HIS A 45 19.05 6.52 -13.19
CA HIS A 45 19.74 6.47 -14.48
C HIS A 45 21.22 6.08 -14.35
N ALA A 46 21.88 6.48 -13.26
CA ALA A 46 23.24 6.07 -12.93
C ALA A 46 23.37 4.62 -12.39
N GLY A 47 22.29 3.83 -12.42
CA GLY A 47 22.27 2.45 -11.92
C GLY A 47 21.98 2.30 -10.42
N GLY A 48 21.71 3.40 -9.72
CA GLY A 48 21.36 3.39 -8.31
C GLY A 48 19.87 3.12 -8.04
N ARG A 49 19.51 2.97 -6.76
CA ARG A 49 18.10 2.98 -6.31
C ARG A 49 17.79 4.25 -5.52
N TYR A 50 16.58 4.77 -5.69
CA TYR A 50 16.09 5.93 -4.93
C TYR A 50 14.92 5.53 -4.04
N LEU A 51 15.17 5.45 -2.74
CA LEU A 51 14.19 5.15 -1.71
C LEU A 51 14.19 6.29 -0.69
N THR A 52 13.02 6.65 -0.17
CA THR A 52 12.95 7.53 1.01
C THR A 52 13.53 6.81 2.23
N GLU A 53 13.88 7.56 3.27
CA GLU A 53 14.40 7.00 4.52
C GLU A 53 13.41 6.00 5.14
N LYS A 54 12.14 6.40 5.28
CA LYS A 54 11.03 5.52 5.73
C LYS A 54 10.91 4.24 4.89
N ALA A 55 11.00 4.36 3.56
CA ALA A 55 10.93 3.20 2.67
C ALA A 55 12.11 2.25 2.86
N SER A 56 13.30 2.80 3.05
CA SER A 56 14.53 2.03 3.28
C SER A 56 14.46 1.28 4.61
N GLU A 57 13.98 1.94 5.66
CA GLU A 57 13.77 1.34 6.99
C GLU A 57 12.71 0.22 6.95
N ALA A 58 11.57 0.47 6.29
CA ALA A 58 10.51 -0.51 6.14
C ALA A 58 10.99 -1.76 5.35
N LEU A 59 11.80 -1.57 4.31
CA LEU A 59 12.46 -2.66 3.58
C LEU A 59 13.46 -3.42 4.45
N ALA A 60 14.29 -2.73 5.22
CA ALA A 60 15.26 -3.37 6.11
C ALA A 60 14.55 -4.22 7.18
N LEU A 61 13.52 -3.68 7.83
CA LEU A 61 12.68 -4.42 8.77
C LEU A 61 12.01 -5.64 8.13
N ARG A 62 11.59 -5.53 6.86
CA ARG A 62 11.00 -6.63 6.13
C ARG A 62 12.01 -7.76 5.85
N VAL A 63 13.22 -7.40 5.44
CA VAL A 63 14.31 -8.38 5.23
C VAL A 63 14.67 -9.08 6.54
N LEU A 64 14.75 -8.33 7.65
CA LEU A 64 15.05 -8.88 8.98
C LEU A 64 13.98 -9.85 9.50
N ARG A 65 12.70 -9.65 9.14
CA ARG A 65 11.59 -10.54 9.52
C ARG A 65 11.58 -11.87 8.74
N GLY A 66 12.28 -11.94 7.60
CA GLY A 66 12.34 -13.13 6.73
C GLY A 66 11.00 -13.43 6.01
N SER A 67 11.04 -14.27 4.97
CA SER A 67 9.86 -14.60 4.14
C SER A 67 8.81 -15.48 4.85
N LYS A 68 9.09 -15.95 6.08
CA LYS A 68 8.29 -16.98 6.77
C LYS A 68 7.02 -16.45 7.45
N THR A 69 6.82 -15.14 7.54
CA THR A 69 5.58 -14.56 8.06
C THR A 69 4.98 -13.62 7.02
N GLN A 70 4.36 -14.21 5.99
CA GLN A 70 3.37 -13.46 5.25
C GLN A 70 2.23 -13.11 6.21
N THR A 71 2.14 -11.84 6.59
CA THR A 71 1.00 -11.38 7.40
C THR A 71 -0.28 -11.61 6.60
N LEU A 72 -1.42 -11.90 7.25
CA LEU A 72 -2.69 -12.08 6.53
C LEU A 72 -3.02 -10.86 5.63
N THR A 73 -2.57 -9.66 6.04
CA THR A 73 -2.62 -8.43 5.24
C THR A 73 -1.88 -8.55 3.90
N GLU A 74 -0.77 -9.27 3.84
CA GLU A 74 0.00 -9.43 2.60
C GLU A 74 -0.73 -10.29 1.56
N SER A 75 -1.70 -11.12 1.97
CA SER A 75 -2.57 -11.87 1.05
C SER A 75 -3.59 -10.97 0.32
N LEU A 76 -3.77 -9.73 0.78
CA LEU A 76 -4.66 -8.77 0.15
C LEU A 76 -4.02 -8.19 -1.10
N SER A 77 -4.78 -8.15 -2.19
CA SER A 77 -4.42 -7.36 -3.36
C SER A 77 -4.36 -5.86 -2.98
N MET A 78 -3.70 -5.07 -3.83
CA MET A 78 -3.60 -3.62 -3.65
C MET A 78 -4.98 -2.97 -3.51
N ARG A 79 -5.95 -3.42 -4.32
CA ARG A 79 -7.32 -2.90 -4.30
C ARG A 79 -8.08 -3.31 -3.04
N GLU A 80 -7.88 -4.54 -2.56
CA GLU A 80 -8.46 -4.99 -1.29
C GLU A 80 -7.90 -4.20 -0.10
N LEU A 81 -6.60 -3.91 -0.09
CA LEU A 81 -5.98 -3.07 0.94
C LEU A 81 -6.53 -1.63 0.92
N GLN A 82 -6.67 -1.04 -0.27
CA GLN A 82 -7.28 0.28 -0.47
C GLN A 82 -8.71 0.36 0.07
N VAL A 83 -9.51 -0.67 -0.18
CA VAL A 83 -10.90 -0.76 0.31
C VAL A 83 -10.92 -0.98 1.83
N LEU A 84 -10.07 -1.85 2.37
CA LEU A 84 -9.95 -2.09 3.81
C LEU A 84 -9.67 -0.79 4.58
N ARG A 85 -8.72 0.02 4.10
CA ARG A 85 -8.35 1.29 4.76
C ARG A 85 -9.51 2.27 4.82
N LYS A 86 -10.21 2.46 3.70
CA LYS A 86 -11.38 3.35 3.64
C LYS A 86 -12.51 2.85 4.55
N LEU A 87 -12.77 1.54 4.56
CA LEU A 87 -13.77 0.94 5.45
C LEU A 87 -13.40 1.14 6.92
N ALA A 88 -12.12 0.97 7.28
CA ALA A 88 -11.63 1.17 8.65
C ALA A 88 -11.72 2.62 9.12
N LEU A 89 -11.61 3.59 8.20
CA LEU A 89 -11.81 5.02 8.44
C LEU A 89 -13.30 5.42 8.45
N GLY A 90 -14.24 4.47 8.38
CA GLY A 90 -15.67 4.72 8.46
C GLY A 90 -16.36 5.07 7.14
N ALA A 91 -15.66 5.02 6.00
CA ALA A 91 -16.28 5.29 4.70
C ALA A 91 -17.31 4.20 4.34
N THR A 92 -18.44 4.62 3.79
CA THR A 92 -19.49 3.74 3.29
C THR A 92 -19.09 3.11 1.94
N ASN A 93 -19.70 1.97 1.59
CA ASN A 93 -19.46 1.33 0.29
C ASN A 93 -19.74 2.26 -0.90
N ARG A 94 -20.69 3.20 -0.76
CA ARG A 94 -21.03 4.18 -1.79
C ARG A 94 -19.92 5.23 -1.96
N GLU A 95 -19.39 5.76 -0.87
CA GLU A 95 -18.28 6.72 -0.92
C GLU A 95 -17.01 6.09 -1.49
N ILE A 96 -16.74 4.84 -1.15
CA ILE A 96 -15.61 4.07 -1.69
C ILE A 96 -15.80 3.84 -3.20
N ALA A 97 -17.02 3.48 -3.62
CA ALA A 97 -17.36 3.28 -5.02
C ALA A 97 -17.11 4.54 -5.85
N VAL A 98 -17.55 5.70 -5.35
CA VAL A 98 -17.30 7.02 -5.96
C VAL A 98 -15.81 7.34 -5.99
N SER A 99 -15.11 7.21 -4.85
CA SER A 99 -13.68 7.53 -4.74
C SER A 99 -12.79 6.72 -5.69
N TYR A 100 -13.20 5.51 -6.05
CA TYR A 100 -12.43 4.60 -6.89
C TYR A 100 -13.03 4.38 -8.28
N ASN A 101 -14.11 5.09 -8.62
CA ASN A 101 -14.86 5.00 -9.87
C ASN A 101 -15.24 3.56 -10.25
N ILE A 102 -15.82 2.82 -9.30
CA ILE A 102 -16.29 1.43 -9.45
C ILE A 102 -17.71 1.27 -8.93
N SER A 103 -18.37 0.15 -9.24
CA SER A 103 -19.72 -0.10 -8.72
C SER A 103 -19.71 -0.43 -7.22
N VAL A 104 -20.80 -0.10 -6.52
CA VAL A 104 -21.01 -0.51 -5.11
C VAL A 104 -20.91 -2.02 -4.95
N LYS A 105 -21.44 -2.80 -5.91
CA LYS A 105 -21.35 -4.26 -5.94
C LYS A 105 -19.91 -4.77 -6.01
N THR A 106 -19.05 -4.03 -6.71
CA THR A 106 -17.61 -4.32 -6.76
C THR A 106 -16.96 -4.08 -5.40
N VAL A 107 -17.32 -3.00 -4.69
CA VAL A 107 -16.86 -2.75 -3.32
C VAL A 107 -17.32 -3.84 -2.35
N ASP A 108 -18.57 -4.28 -2.43
CA ASP A 108 -19.10 -5.40 -1.62
C ASP A 108 -18.36 -6.73 -1.89
N THR A 109 -17.95 -6.95 -3.14
CA THR A 109 -17.14 -8.11 -3.51
C THR A 109 -15.75 -8.02 -2.85
N TYR A 110 -15.10 -6.85 -2.90
CA TYR A 110 -13.82 -6.65 -2.20
C TYR A 110 -13.98 -6.83 -0.69
N ARG A 111 -15.01 -6.24 -0.08
CA ARG A 111 -15.32 -6.38 1.35
C ARG A 111 -15.45 -7.84 1.77
N SER A 112 -16.24 -8.62 1.03
CA SER A 112 -16.43 -10.05 1.28
C SER A 112 -15.12 -10.83 1.16
N ARG A 113 -14.29 -10.53 0.17
CA ARG A 113 -12.97 -11.17 0.00
C ARG A 113 -12.00 -10.81 1.13
N ILE A 114 -11.98 -9.55 1.57
CA ILE A 114 -11.16 -9.07 2.68
C ILE A 114 -11.53 -9.83 3.96
N LEU A 115 -12.82 -9.85 4.31
CA LEU A 115 -13.31 -10.57 5.49
C LEU A 115 -12.91 -12.06 5.45
N LYS A 116 -13.08 -12.71 4.29
CA LYS A 116 -12.67 -14.10 4.10
C LYS A 116 -11.16 -14.32 4.24
N LYS A 117 -10.34 -13.49 3.60
CA LYS A 117 -8.86 -13.61 3.61
C LYS A 117 -8.26 -13.34 4.98
N LEU A 118 -8.84 -12.41 5.73
CA LEU A 118 -8.40 -12.04 7.07
C LEU A 118 -9.09 -12.84 8.18
N ASN A 119 -10.01 -13.74 7.83
CA ASN A 119 -10.84 -14.50 8.77
C ASN A 119 -11.61 -13.63 9.77
N LEU A 120 -12.26 -12.59 9.26
CA LEU A 120 -13.03 -11.61 10.04
C LEU A 120 -14.53 -11.76 9.76
N ARG A 121 -15.36 -11.49 10.76
CA ARG A 121 -16.81 -11.68 10.70
C ARG A 121 -17.56 -10.46 10.19
N ASN A 122 -17.08 -9.25 10.51
CA ASN A 122 -17.80 -8.02 10.21
C ASN A 122 -16.88 -6.79 10.10
N ASN A 123 -17.46 -5.64 9.74
CA ASN A 123 -16.74 -4.39 9.57
C ASN A 123 -16.11 -3.85 10.88
N ALA A 124 -16.67 -4.20 12.06
CA ALA A 124 -16.09 -3.79 13.34
C ALA A 124 -14.77 -4.53 13.59
N GLU A 125 -14.74 -5.84 13.33
CA GLU A 125 -13.50 -6.64 13.37
C GLU A 125 -12.49 -6.17 12.32
N LEU A 126 -12.94 -5.79 11.12
CA LEU A 126 -12.09 -5.19 10.08
C LEU A 126 -11.44 -3.88 10.55
N SER A 127 -12.22 -3.01 11.18
CA SER A 127 -11.72 -1.72 11.68
C SER A 127 -10.69 -1.95 12.79
N ARG A 128 -11.01 -2.84 13.74
CA ARG A 128 -10.08 -3.25 14.81
C ARG A 128 -8.78 -3.85 14.24
N TYR A 129 -8.89 -4.73 13.25
CA TYR A 129 -7.74 -5.34 12.59
C TYR A 129 -6.85 -4.29 11.93
N ALA A 130 -7.44 -3.32 11.22
CA ALA A 130 -6.71 -2.27 10.54
C ALA A 130 -5.90 -1.41 11.52
N ILE A 131 -6.48 -1.05 12.67
CA ILE A 131 -5.80 -0.28 13.72
C ILE A 131 -4.66 -1.10 14.35
N GLN A 132 -4.93 -2.36 14.73
CA GLN A 132 -3.93 -3.24 15.36
C GLN A 132 -2.72 -3.51 14.46
N ASN A 133 -2.92 -3.54 13.14
CA ASN A 133 -1.87 -3.75 12.15
C ASN A 133 -1.31 -2.43 11.58
N LYS A 134 -1.63 -1.28 12.17
CA LYS A 134 -1.17 0.06 11.74
C LYS A 134 -1.43 0.33 10.25
N LEU A 135 -2.57 -0.13 9.74
CA LEU A 135 -2.99 0.09 8.36
C LEU A 135 -3.70 1.45 8.18
N VAL A 136 -4.17 2.03 9.28
CA VAL A 136 -4.78 3.35 9.38
C VAL A 136 -4.35 3.98 10.71
N GLU A 137 -4.27 5.31 10.74
CA GLU A 137 -4.11 6.11 11.96
C GLU A 137 -5.47 6.74 12.30
N LEU A 138 -5.81 6.80 13.59
CA LEU A 138 -7.02 7.45 14.12
C LEU A 138 -6.69 8.88 14.58
#